data_AF-A0A2I0P388-F1
#
_entry.id   AF-A0A2I0P388-F1
#
_cell.length_a   1.000
_cell.length_b   1.000
_cell.length_c   1.000
_cell.angle_alpha   90.00
_cell.angle_beta   90.00
_cell.angle_gamma   90.00
#
_symmetry.space_group_name_H-M   'P 1'
#
loop_
_entity.id
_entity.type
_entity.pdbx_description
1 polymer ?
#
loop_
_entity_poly.entity_id
_entity_poly.type
_entity_poly.pdbx_seq_one_letter_code
_entity_poly.pdbx_strand_id
1 'polypeptide(L)'
;MVTGVMQPMNRSILILILSILLFIPVIADIPIEGMKQHNYQYVINNSAEYPDFIFLTSSEIWNFEHPSIVVNGTFGGGYKLDGFVLHAIKEADLDPLVKEQLGTENQDKTDLNGYFSSAPHATADMMLPVATSINDTIPLSNLTVLLQIQNIQDNELNISKTRVIYGFENGTTIDMAFQEESDDSKPGTPGT
;
A
#
# COMPACT_ATOMS: atom_id res chain seq x y z
N MET A 1 -11.73 48.63 15.44
CA MET A 1 -12.37 47.82 14.39
C MET A 1 -11.84 48.29 13.05
N VAL A 2 -10.97 47.51 12.41
CA VAL A 2 -10.50 47.80 11.05
C VAL A 2 -11.31 46.92 10.10
N THR A 3 -12.24 47.51 9.37
CA THR A 3 -13.03 46.82 8.35
C THR A 3 -12.16 46.69 7.09
N GLY A 4 -11.65 45.49 6.83
CA GLY A 4 -10.97 45.17 5.59
C GLY A 4 -11.95 45.21 4.42
N VAL A 5 -11.80 46.21 3.56
CA VAL A 5 -12.52 46.27 2.29
C VAL A 5 -11.88 45.26 1.35
N MET A 6 -12.54 44.12 1.13
CA MET A 6 -12.13 43.17 0.11
C MET A 6 -12.35 43.83 -1.26
N GLN A 7 -11.27 44.27 -1.90
CA GLN A 7 -11.35 44.85 -3.24
C GLN A 7 -11.88 43.81 -4.23
N PRO A 8 -12.81 44.19 -5.13
CA PRO A 8 -13.32 43.27 -6.14
C PRO A 8 -12.18 42.83 -7.05
N MET A 9 -11.88 41.53 -7.04
CA MET A 9 -10.85 40.96 -7.90
C MET A 9 -11.19 41.28 -9.36
N ASN A 10 -10.25 41.94 -10.05
CA ASN A 10 -10.43 42.38 -11.42
C ASN A 10 -10.80 41.17 -12.29
N ARG A 11 -11.93 41.24 -13.01
CA ARG A 11 -12.43 40.14 -13.85
C ARG A 11 -11.37 39.63 -14.84
N SER A 12 -10.48 40.51 -15.30
CA SER A 12 -9.36 40.16 -16.16
C SER A 12 -8.31 39.28 -15.48
N ILE A 13 -8.08 39.46 -14.17
CA ILE A 13 -7.16 38.64 -13.37
C ILE A 13 -7.77 37.24 -13.14
N LEU A 14 -9.08 37.15 -12.88
CA LEU A 14 -9.77 35.87 -12.74
C LEU A 14 -9.70 35.05 -14.05
N ILE A 15 -9.92 35.69 -15.20
CA ILE A 15 -9.85 35.04 -16.52
C ILE A 15 -8.42 34.57 -16.81
N LEU A 16 -7.41 35.37 -16.45
CA LEU A 16 -6.00 34.98 -16.60
C LEU A 16 -5.66 33.75 -15.76
N ILE A 17 -6.06 33.72 -14.48
CA ILE A 17 -5.84 32.57 -13.59
C ILE A 17 -6.53 31.32 -14.13
N LEU A 18 -7.79 31.43 -14.57
CA LEU A 18 -8.54 30.31 -15.15
C LEU A 18 -7.89 29.79 -16.44
N SER A 19 -7.34 30.69 -17.25
CA SER A 19 -6.64 30.33 -18.49
C SER A 19 -5.34 29.57 -18.21
N ILE A 20 -4.62 29.90 -17.14
CA ILE A 20 -3.39 29.20 -16.71
C ILE A 20 -3.73 27.79 -16.19
N LEU A 21 -4.85 27.64 -15.48
CA LEU A 21 -5.32 26.33 -14.99
C LEU A 21 -5.66 25.33 -16.12
N LEU A 22 -6.00 25.80 -17.33
CA LEU A 22 -6.29 24.93 -18.49
C LEU A 22 -5.03 24.30 -19.12
N PHE A 23 -3.83 24.81 -18.81
CA PHE A 23 -2.58 24.30 -19.36
C PHE A 23 -1.83 23.36 -18.40
N ILE A 24 -2.43 22.99 -17.28
CA ILE A 24 -1.85 22.00 -16.37
C ILE A 24 -2.07 20.62 -17.01
N PRO A 25 -1.01 19.88 -17.38
CA PRO A 25 -1.18 18.54 -17.92
C PRO A 25 -1.80 17.65 -16.85
N VAL A 26 -2.99 17.10 -17.14
CA VAL A 26 -3.58 16.03 -16.34
C VAL A 26 -2.92 14.73 -16.79
N ILE A 27 -2.01 14.21 -15.97
CA ILE A 27 -1.50 12.85 -16.12
C ILE A 27 -2.54 11.96 -15.46
N ALA A 28 -3.31 11.25 -16.28
CA ALA A 28 -4.26 10.25 -15.83
C ALA A 28 -3.87 8.90 -16.44
N ASP A 29 -3.94 7.84 -15.64
CA ASP A 29 -3.66 6.48 -16.10
C ASP A 29 -4.61 6.11 -17.23
N ILE A 30 -4.05 5.81 -18.41
CA ILE A 30 -4.82 5.34 -19.55
C ILE A 30 -5.12 3.86 -19.31
N PRO A 31 -6.39 3.43 -19.20
CA PRO A 31 -6.71 2.03 -19.10
C PRO A 31 -6.23 1.32 -20.37
N ILE A 32 -5.41 0.29 -20.21
CA ILE A 32 -4.96 -0.56 -21.32
C ILE A 32 -6.12 -1.47 -21.70
N GLU A 33 -6.56 -1.39 -22.96
CA GLU A 33 -7.63 -2.23 -23.49
C GLU A 33 -7.26 -3.72 -23.33
N GLY A 34 -8.21 -4.52 -22.85
CA GLY A 34 -8.00 -5.95 -22.58
C GLY A 34 -7.35 -6.27 -21.23
N MET A 35 -7.08 -5.27 -20.37
CA MET A 35 -6.51 -5.48 -19.04
C MET A 35 -7.46 -5.00 -17.94
N LYS A 36 -7.69 -5.86 -16.93
CA LYS A 36 -8.45 -5.57 -15.72
C LYS A 36 -7.52 -5.53 -14.52
N GLN A 37 -7.70 -4.53 -13.67
CA GLN A 37 -6.94 -4.42 -12.42
C GLN A 37 -7.53 -5.34 -11.34
N HIS A 38 -6.66 -6.06 -10.64
CA HIS A 38 -7.01 -6.92 -9.50
C HIS A 38 -6.16 -6.52 -8.30
N ASN A 39 -6.82 -6.34 -7.15
CA ASN A 39 -6.14 -6.04 -5.90
C ASN A 39 -5.59 -7.32 -5.28
N TYR A 40 -4.40 -7.23 -4.68
CA TYR A 40 -3.85 -8.29 -3.87
C TYR A 40 -4.51 -8.31 -2.49
N GLN A 41 -4.78 -9.52 -2.02
CA GLN A 41 -5.02 -9.82 -0.60
C GLN A 41 -3.77 -10.53 -0.07
N TYR A 42 -3.18 -10.03 1.01
CA TYR A 42 -2.06 -10.67 1.68
C TYR A 42 -2.52 -11.37 2.95
N VAL A 43 -1.93 -12.54 3.22
CA VAL A 43 -2.17 -13.32 4.43
C VAL A 43 -0.83 -13.80 5.00
N ILE A 44 -0.49 -13.34 6.19
CA ILE A 44 0.60 -13.86 7.01
C ILE A 44 0.13 -15.17 7.62
N ASN A 45 0.62 -16.29 7.09
CA ASN A 45 0.10 -17.62 7.43
C ASN A 45 0.43 -18.08 8.86
N ASN A 46 1.48 -17.52 9.45
CA ASN A 46 1.99 -17.88 10.77
C ASN A 46 2.00 -16.71 11.76
N SER A 47 1.14 -15.70 11.57
CA SER A 47 1.06 -14.56 12.50
C SER A 47 0.75 -14.99 13.94
N ALA A 48 0.00 -16.08 14.12
CA ALA A 48 -0.34 -16.64 15.42
C ALA A 48 0.87 -17.20 16.19
N GLU A 49 2.01 -17.46 15.53
CA GLU A 49 3.25 -17.87 16.18
C GLU A 49 3.99 -16.70 16.86
N TYR A 50 3.56 -15.47 16.61
CA TYR A 50 4.15 -14.23 17.14
C TYR A 50 3.13 -13.40 17.95
N PRO A 51 2.58 -13.94 19.05
CA PRO A 51 1.48 -13.31 19.80
C PRO A 51 1.87 -11.99 20.48
N ASP A 52 3.16 -11.77 20.75
CA ASP A 52 3.65 -10.55 21.39
C ASP A 52 3.82 -9.38 20.41
N PHE A 53 3.56 -9.61 19.11
CA PHE A 53 3.73 -8.62 18.04
C PHE A 53 2.40 -8.20 17.44
N ILE A 54 2.31 -6.91 17.12
CA ILE A 54 1.28 -6.33 16.27
C ILE A 54 1.91 -6.06 14.92
N PHE A 55 1.27 -6.58 13.87
CA PHE A 55 1.68 -6.34 12.49
C PHE A 55 0.95 -5.13 11.92
N LEU A 56 1.68 -4.31 11.19
CA LEU A 56 1.21 -3.05 10.63
C LEU A 56 1.65 -2.95 9.17
N THR A 57 0.85 -2.27 8.34
CA THR A 57 1.27 -1.85 7.00
C THR A 57 1.43 -0.34 6.95
N SER A 58 2.48 0.13 6.28
CA SER A 58 2.60 1.52 5.84
C SER A 58 2.52 1.60 4.32
N SER A 59 2.40 2.82 3.81
CA SER A 59 2.56 3.12 2.38
C SER A 59 4.04 3.15 2.03
N GLU A 60 4.41 2.70 0.83
CA GLU A 60 5.76 2.84 0.30
C GLU A 60 6.08 4.30 -0.05
N ILE A 61 5.09 5.04 -0.56
CA ILE A 61 5.30 6.43 -1.00
C ILE A 61 4.94 7.48 0.07
N TRP A 62 4.02 7.15 0.98
CA TRP A 62 3.55 8.04 2.04
C TRP A 62 3.96 7.58 3.45
N ASN A 63 4.78 6.52 3.58
CA ASN A 63 5.21 5.98 4.87
C ASN A 63 4.01 5.75 5.81
N PHE A 64 4.08 6.25 7.05
CA PHE A 64 3.05 6.16 8.07
C PHE A 64 2.08 7.35 8.05
N GLU A 65 1.78 7.96 6.90
CA GLU A 65 0.66 8.90 6.77
C GLU A 65 -0.69 8.20 6.96
N HIS A 66 -0.79 6.95 6.52
CA HIS A 66 -2.00 6.13 6.56
C HIS A 66 -1.72 4.66 6.96
N PRO A 67 -1.13 4.43 8.15
CA PRO A 67 -0.77 3.08 8.55
C PRO A 67 -2.00 2.28 8.97
N SER A 68 -1.94 0.96 8.76
CA SER A 68 -3.05 0.06 9.09
C SER A 68 -2.60 -1.14 9.91
N ILE A 69 -3.41 -1.58 10.87
CA ILE A 69 -3.22 -2.84 11.59
C ILE A 69 -3.59 -4.00 10.69
N VAL A 70 -2.72 -5.00 10.62
CA VAL A 70 -3.01 -6.29 10.01
C VAL A 70 -3.93 -7.08 10.93
N VAL A 71 -5.16 -7.34 10.48
CA VAL A 71 -6.19 -8.03 11.28
C VAL A 71 -6.21 -9.51 10.95
N ASN A 72 -6.05 -10.37 11.95
CA ASN A 72 -6.02 -11.84 11.77
C ASN A 72 -5.00 -12.28 10.69
N GLY A 73 -3.83 -11.64 10.64
CA GLY A 73 -2.79 -11.90 9.65
C GLY A 73 -3.14 -11.44 8.23
N THR A 74 -4.29 -10.80 8.02
CA THR A 74 -4.82 -10.48 6.70
C THR A 74 -4.82 -8.98 6.47
N PHE A 75 -4.34 -8.54 5.30
CA PHE A 75 -4.35 -7.14 4.89
C PHE A 75 -4.38 -7.01 3.36
N GLY A 76 -4.86 -5.88 2.89
CA GLY A 76 -5.07 -5.61 1.47
C GLY A 76 -6.02 -4.42 1.32
N GLY A 77 -6.31 -4.04 0.09
CA GLY A 77 -7.00 -2.78 -0.18
C GLY A 77 -6.06 -1.59 0.05
N GLY A 78 -5.98 -0.71 -0.92
CA GLY A 78 -5.03 0.41 -0.90
C GLY A 78 -5.24 1.30 -2.11
N TYR A 79 -4.53 2.43 -2.14
CA TYR A 79 -4.59 3.33 -3.28
C TYR A 79 -3.81 2.76 -4.47
N LYS A 80 -4.32 2.98 -5.68
CA LYS A 80 -3.69 2.48 -6.91
C LYS A 80 -2.29 3.09 -7.05
N LEU A 81 -1.32 2.29 -7.52
CA LEU A 81 0.11 2.64 -7.70
C LEU A 81 0.96 2.71 -6.43
N ASP A 82 0.41 2.42 -5.26
CA ASP A 82 1.17 2.27 -4.01
C ASP A 82 1.63 0.81 -3.80
N GLY A 83 2.53 0.63 -2.84
CA GLY A 83 2.92 -0.65 -2.27
C GLY A 83 2.76 -0.62 -0.75
N PHE A 84 2.45 -1.77 -0.16
CA PHE A 84 2.54 -1.92 1.28
C PHE A 84 3.97 -2.22 1.69
N VAL A 85 4.40 -1.59 2.77
CA VAL A 85 5.56 -2.00 3.56
C VAL A 85 5.03 -2.67 4.83
N LEU A 86 5.54 -3.84 5.16
CA LEU A 86 5.09 -4.59 6.34
C LEU A 86 6.03 -4.34 7.52
N HIS A 87 5.44 -4.09 8.68
CA HIS A 87 6.15 -3.87 9.93
C HIS A 87 5.64 -4.77 11.05
N ALA A 88 6.48 -4.99 12.05
CA ALA A 88 6.13 -5.64 13.30
C ALA A 88 6.61 -4.79 14.48
N ILE A 89 5.73 -4.51 15.43
CA ILE A 89 6.05 -3.83 16.69
C ILE A 89 5.61 -4.72 17.85
N LYS A 90 6.40 -4.77 18.93
CA LYS A 90 5.96 -5.47 20.13
C LYS A 90 4.77 -4.73 20.71
N GLU A 91 3.75 -5.47 21.15
CA GLU A 91 2.56 -4.87 21.74
C GLU A 91 2.89 -3.97 22.94
N ALA A 92 3.90 -4.35 23.73
CA ALA A 92 4.36 -3.57 24.89
C ALA A 92 5.02 -2.24 24.53
N ASP A 93 5.52 -2.08 23.30
CA ASP A 93 6.21 -0.88 22.83
C ASP A 93 5.27 0.06 22.05
N LEU A 94 4.05 -0.39 21.72
CA LEU A 94 3.04 0.41 21.04
C LEU A 94 2.23 1.25 22.02
N ASP A 95 2.17 2.55 21.79
CA ASP A 95 1.38 3.47 22.62
C ASP A 95 -0.11 3.07 22.55
N PRO A 96 -0.79 2.87 23.70
CA PRO A 96 -2.19 2.48 23.72
C PRO A 96 -3.13 3.43 22.96
N LEU A 97 -2.84 4.74 22.95
CA LEU A 97 -3.64 5.73 22.20
C LEU A 97 -3.43 5.56 20.70
N VAL A 98 -2.20 5.30 20.27
CA VAL A 98 -1.90 5.01 18.86
C VAL A 98 -2.57 3.71 18.43
N LYS A 99 -2.51 2.67 19.27
CA LYS A 99 -3.19 1.39 19.03
C LYS A 99 -4.70 1.57 18.88
N GLU A 100 -5.32 2.39 19.73
CA GLU A 100 -6.75 2.71 19.64
C GLU A 100 -7.07 3.43 18.33
N GLN A 101 -6.30 4.47 17.96
CA GLN A 101 -6.48 5.22 16.71
C GLN A 101 -6.42 4.31 15.49
N LEU A 102 -5.41 3.44 15.43
CA LEU A 102 -5.24 2.44 14.37
C LEU A 102 -6.39 1.42 14.32
N GLY A 103 -7.09 1.18 15.43
CA GLY A 103 -8.22 0.24 15.51
C GLY A 103 -9.58 0.85 15.16
N THR A 104 -9.65 2.16 14.87
CA THR A 104 -10.91 2.85 14.57
C THR A 104 -11.16 3.03 13.07
N GLU A 105 -12.42 3.31 12.69
CA GLU A 105 -12.82 3.65 11.32
C GLU A 105 -12.15 4.93 10.76
N ASN A 106 -11.40 5.69 11.57
CA ASN A 106 -10.66 6.88 11.17
C ASN A 106 -9.17 6.62 10.88
N GLN A 107 -8.77 5.35 10.74
CA GLN A 107 -7.40 4.90 10.43
C GLN A 107 -6.79 5.67 9.24
N ASP A 108 -7.58 5.95 8.20
CA ASP A 108 -7.15 6.64 6.97
C ASP A 108 -6.83 8.14 7.15
N LYS A 109 -6.85 8.71 8.36
CA LYS A 109 -6.67 10.17 8.57
C LYS A 109 -5.62 10.54 9.60
N THR A 110 -4.85 9.58 10.09
CA THR A 110 -3.89 9.82 11.18
C THR A 110 -2.47 9.64 10.69
N ASP A 111 -1.81 10.77 10.40
CA ASP A 111 -0.37 10.79 10.13
C ASP A 111 0.40 10.46 11.40
N LEU A 112 1.09 9.33 11.39
CA LEU A 112 1.89 8.79 12.49
C LEU A 112 3.38 8.72 12.14
N ASN A 113 3.83 9.38 11.08
CA ASN A 113 5.25 9.43 10.71
C ASN A 113 6.13 9.90 11.87
N GLY A 114 5.70 10.94 12.59
CA GLY A 114 6.42 11.44 13.75
C GLY A 114 6.57 10.39 14.86
N TYR A 115 5.51 9.62 15.13
CA TYR A 115 5.54 8.56 16.13
C TYR A 115 6.47 7.41 15.70
N PHE A 116 6.24 6.85 14.51
CA PHE A 116 7.00 5.70 14.02
C PHE A 116 8.44 6.02 13.64
N SER A 117 8.82 7.29 13.48
CA SER A 117 10.23 7.70 13.32
C SER A 117 11.11 7.36 14.53
N SER A 118 10.51 7.15 15.70
CA SER A 118 11.22 6.88 16.96
C SER A 118 10.76 5.61 17.68
N ALA A 119 9.56 5.11 17.37
CA ALA A 119 9.05 3.88 17.95
C ALA A 119 9.85 2.66 17.44
N PRO A 120 10.24 1.72 18.32
CA PRO A 120 11.01 0.55 17.92
C PRO A 120 10.10 -0.43 17.16
N HIS A 121 10.31 -0.55 15.86
CA HIS A 121 9.60 -1.50 15.01
C HIS A 121 10.57 -2.18 14.05
N ALA A 122 10.24 -3.41 13.68
CA ALA A 122 10.91 -4.16 12.65
C ALA A 122 10.21 -3.96 11.30
N THR A 123 10.98 -3.86 10.22
CA THR A 123 10.47 -3.59 8.87
C THR A 123 10.92 -4.68 7.91
N ALA A 124 10.01 -5.10 7.04
CA ALA A 124 10.32 -6.06 5.99
C ALA A 124 11.04 -5.37 4.84
N ASP A 125 12.14 -5.97 4.36
CA ASP A 125 12.84 -5.53 3.15
C ASP A 125 12.16 -6.09 1.89
N MET A 126 10.86 -5.80 1.76
CA MET A 126 10.10 -6.14 0.56
C MET A 126 8.92 -5.20 0.37
N MET A 127 8.76 -4.71 -0.85
CA MET A 127 7.57 -3.99 -1.27
C MET A 127 6.49 -4.98 -1.74
N LEU A 128 5.26 -4.76 -1.27
CA LEU A 128 4.10 -5.58 -1.59
C LEU A 128 3.11 -4.76 -2.44
N PRO A 129 3.04 -4.97 -3.76
CA PRO A 129 2.14 -4.19 -4.61
C PRO A 129 0.68 -4.28 -4.16
N VAL A 130 -0.05 -3.17 -4.22
CA VAL A 130 -1.49 -3.15 -3.88
C VAL A 130 -2.33 -3.89 -4.92
N ALA A 131 -1.93 -3.80 -6.20
CA ALA A 131 -2.68 -4.37 -7.31
C ALA A 131 -1.78 -4.79 -8.48
N THR A 132 -2.34 -5.60 -9.37
CA THR A 132 -1.75 -5.99 -10.65
C THR A 132 -2.78 -5.89 -11.77
N SER A 133 -2.32 -5.90 -13.02
CA SER A 133 -3.18 -5.92 -14.20
C SER A 133 -3.13 -7.31 -14.84
N ILE A 134 -4.31 -7.89 -15.06
CA ILE A 134 -4.46 -9.23 -15.65
C ILE A 134 -5.37 -9.09 -16.88
N ASN A 135 -5.16 -9.95 -17.88
CA ASN A 135 -5.99 -9.96 -19.08
C ASN A 135 -7.47 -10.17 -18.71
N ASP A 136 -8.36 -9.35 -19.24
CA ASP A 136 -9.78 -9.34 -18.91
C ASP A 136 -10.53 -10.61 -19.34
N THR A 137 -9.96 -11.38 -20.28
CA THR A 137 -10.48 -12.70 -20.67
C THR A 137 -10.28 -13.76 -19.59
N ILE A 138 -9.39 -13.53 -18.62
CA ILE A 138 -9.19 -14.41 -17.47
C ILE A 138 -10.23 -14.02 -16.41
N PRO A 139 -11.20 -14.90 -16.07
CA PRO A 139 -12.28 -14.58 -15.14
C PRO A 139 -11.80 -14.69 -13.69
N LEU A 140 -10.79 -13.90 -13.32
CA LEU A 140 -10.24 -13.88 -11.96
C LEU A 140 -11.19 -13.10 -11.05
N SER A 141 -11.53 -13.70 -9.92
CA SER A 141 -12.34 -13.08 -8.86
C SER A 141 -11.47 -12.49 -7.76
N ASN A 142 -10.46 -13.22 -7.28
CA ASN A 142 -9.57 -12.79 -6.21
C ASN A 142 -8.14 -13.31 -6.40
N LEU A 143 -7.20 -12.61 -5.76
CA LEU A 143 -5.77 -12.88 -5.82
C LEU A 143 -5.17 -12.78 -4.41
N THR A 144 -4.79 -13.92 -3.83
CA THR A 144 -4.27 -13.99 -2.46
C THR A 144 -2.81 -14.40 -2.46
N VAL A 145 -1.95 -13.66 -1.75
CA VAL A 145 -0.54 -13.99 -1.57
C VAL A 145 -0.32 -14.41 -0.12
N LEU A 146 0.24 -15.61 0.06
CA LEU A 146 0.61 -16.12 1.37
C LEU A 146 2.03 -15.71 1.72
N LEU A 147 2.18 -15.07 2.87
CA LEU A 147 3.43 -14.64 3.46
C LEU A 147 3.78 -15.54 4.65
N GLN A 148 5.06 -15.78 4.87
CA GLN A 148 5.58 -16.54 6.00
C GLN A 148 6.68 -15.75 6.68
N ILE A 149 6.50 -15.47 7.98
CA ILE A 149 7.55 -14.88 8.81
C ILE A 149 8.57 -15.96 9.14
N GLN A 150 9.84 -15.66 8.89
CA GLN A 150 10.97 -16.55 9.17
C GLN A 150 11.60 -16.17 10.51
N ASN A 151 11.81 -14.89 10.75
CA ASN A 151 12.23 -14.34 12.03
C ASN A 151 11.88 -12.85 12.15
N ILE A 152 11.94 -12.36 13.38
CA ILE A 152 11.89 -10.94 13.70
C ILE A 152 13.07 -10.70 14.63
N GLN A 153 14.05 -9.92 14.18
CA GLN A 153 15.26 -9.65 14.94
C GLN A 153 15.60 -8.17 14.84
N ASP A 154 15.80 -7.55 16.01
CA ASP A 154 16.09 -6.12 16.13
C ASP A 154 15.06 -5.26 15.36
N ASN A 155 15.48 -4.60 14.28
CA ASN A 155 14.64 -3.77 13.41
C ASN A 155 14.33 -4.42 12.05
N GLU A 156 14.57 -5.72 11.91
CA GLU A 156 14.36 -6.47 10.66
C GLU A 156 13.24 -7.50 10.83
N LEU A 157 12.27 -7.46 9.91
CA LEU A 157 11.21 -8.45 9.76
C LEU A 157 11.52 -9.31 8.54
N ASN A 158 12.07 -10.51 8.76
CA ASN A 158 12.34 -11.43 7.67
C ASN A 158 11.08 -12.22 7.31
N ILE A 159 10.57 -11.98 6.11
CA ILE A 159 9.32 -12.54 5.62
C ILE A 159 9.45 -12.87 4.13
N SER A 160 8.80 -13.94 3.69
CA SER A 160 8.82 -14.37 2.28
C SER A 160 7.43 -14.65 1.74
N LYS A 161 7.24 -14.43 0.44
CA LYS A 161 6.10 -14.96 -0.32
C LYS A 161 6.28 -16.46 -0.49
N THR A 162 5.29 -17.24 -0.07
CA THR A 162 5.33 -18.70 -0.19
C THR A 162 4.47 -19.20 -1.33
N ARG A 163 3.28 -18.61 -1.51
CA ARG A 163 2.28 -19.05 -2.47
C ARG A 163 1.44 -17.89 -2.99
N VAL A 164 0.86 -18.09 -4.16
CA VAL A 164 -0.19 -17.24 -4.74
C VAL A 164 -1.39 -18.10 -5.09
N ILE A 165 -2.55 -17.71 -4.58
CA ILE A 165 -3.84 -18.38 -4.80
C ILE A 165 -4.68 -17.49 -5.71
N TYR A 166 -5.04 -18.04 -6.87
CA TYR A 166 -5.92 -17.41 -7.84
C TYR A 166 -7.31 -18.02 -7.68
N GLY A 167 -8.30 -17.21 -7.31
CA GLY A 167 -9.70 -17.63 -7.26
C GLY A 167 -10.45 -17.10 -8.49
N PHE A 168 -11.13 -17.99 -9.21
CA PHE A 168 -11.87 -17.66 -10.44
C PHE A 168 -13.37 -17.49 -10.17
N GLU A 169 -14.06 -16.75 -11.04
CA GLU A 169 -15.50 -16.48 -10.92
C GLU A 169 -16.37 -17.74 -10.95
N ASN A 170 -15.88 -18.83 -11.54
CA ASN A 170 -16.55 -20.14 -11.54
C ASN A 170 -16.37 -20.94 -10.23
N GLY A 171 -15.69 -20.37 -9.23
CA GLY A 171 -15.43 -20.99 -7.92
C GLY A 171 -14.21 -21.90 -7.86
N THR A 172 -13.48 -22.10 -8.97
CA THR A 172 -12.22 -22.87 -8.96
C THR A 172 -11.07 -22.04 -8.41
N THR A 173 -10.06 -22.72 -7.87
CA THR A 173 -8.83 -22.08 -7.38
C THR A 173 -7.59 -22.76 -7.96
N ILE A 174 -6.54 -21.97 -8.17
CA ILE A 174 -5.20 -22.44 -8.51
C ILE A 174 -4.25 -21.95 -7.42
N ASP A 175 -3.57 -22.87 -6.74
CA ASP A 175 -2.53 -22.59 -5.75
C ASP A 175 -1.16 -22.87 -6.40
N MET A 176 -0.33 -21.84 -6.50
CA MET A 176 1.02 -21.94 -7.03
C MET A 176 2.04 -21.52 -5.98
N ALA A 177 3.11 -22.32 -5.87
CA ALA A 177 4.29 -21.88 -5.14
C ALA A 177 4.82 -20.58 -5.77
N PHE A 178 5.22 -19.63 -4.93
CA PHE A 178 5.82 -18.40 -5.42
C PHE A 178 7.15 -18.76 -6.10
N GLN A 179 7.30 -18.36 -7.37
CA GLN A 179 8.59 -18.35 -8.04
C GLN A 179 9.03 -16.89 -8.11
N GLU A 180 10.22 -16.59 -7.60
CA GLU A 180 10.83 -15.30 -7.87
C GLU A 180 11.04 -15.19 -9.38
N GLU A 181 10.32 -14.26 -10.02
CA GLU A 181 10.68 -13.85 -11.37
C GLU A 181 12.07 -13.20 -11.29
N SER A 182 13.07 -13.83 -11.90
CA SER A 182 14.34 -13.18 -12.15
C SER A 182 14.06 -11.98 -13.05
N ASP A 183 14.27 -10.77 -12.54
CA ASP A 183 14.21 -9.53 -13.30
C ASP A 183 15.26 -9.54 -14.43
N ASP A 184 14.87 -10.03 -15.60
CA ASP A 184 15.65 -9.96 -16.84
C ASP A 184 15.11 -8.87 -17.79
N SER A 185 14.58 -7.78 -17.22
CA SER A 185 14.07 -6.66 -17.99
C SER A 185 14.79 -5.34 -17.71
N LYS A 186 16.12 -5.35 -17.86
CA LYS A 186 16.83 -4.12 -18.24
C LYS A 186 16.81 -3.99 -19.77
N PRO A 187 16.21 -2.93 -20.34
CA PRO A 187 16.43 -2.62 -21.75
C PRO A 187 17.90 -2.27 -21.93
N GLY A 188 18.60 -3.07 -22.73
CA GLY A 188 20.01 -2.87 -23.06
C GLY A 188 20.28 -1.46 -23.54
N THR A 189 21.28 -0.82 -22.95
CA THR A 189 21.83 0.44 -23.44
C THR A 189 22.21 0.27 -24.91
N PRO A 190 21.74 1.12 -25.84
CA PRO A 190 22.23 1.08 -27.21
C PRO A 190 23.74 1.36 -27.19
N GLY A 191 24.52 0.40 -27.66
CA GLY A 191 25.96 0.53 -27.80
C GLY A 191 26.33 1.64 -28.78
N THR A 192 27.35 2.41 -28.38
CA THR A 192 28.29 3.26 -29.14
C THR A 192 27.85 3.88 -30.46
#